data_AF-A0A382KCP3-F1
#
_entry.id   AF-A0A382KCP3-F1
#
_cell.length_a   1.000
_cell.length_b   1.000
_cell.length_c   1.000
_cell.angle_alpha   90.00
_cell.angle_beta   90.00
_cell.angle_gamma   90.00
#
_symmetry.space_group_name_H-M   'P 1'
#
loop_
_entity.id
_entity.type
_entity.pdbx_description
1 polymer ?
#
loop_
_entity_poly.entity_id
_entity_poly.type
_entity_poly.pdbx_seq_one_letter_code
_entity_poly.pdbx_strand_id
1 'polypeptide(L)'
;YEFGPFICAEVEVAPNSHLDAYIKTDEDGNPVTNDDGDTVWVAKVISDGIVSLGGEVSPDGKEIWGWQPLAYNMEGVPYADPVSNYIPTSNDLDRDGDGKPDSWPEGWYNELLKEFKWPGALRQGASNSDMESFFVVDDRTNKEFEYYPFPEDSTHKGLGIEIECRYYQWANPLAEDIIFLIYKVTNKSQKDLNEVMFGMWGDPHIGGPSNWQDDLSFFDQDINMVYCWDEDGQSDISGRQPGYFGYKFLESPGNPYDEIDNDSDGMVDESRSDEIDNDGDWDPEKHDVGVDGLPNTGDYGEGDGLPTAGDLFDIRQPGEPNYEWTDLDEADMVGLTGFSSPVFGGNNTISNDQYVFENFLTPGIFDSANANTAGDYIFIYSSGPIDLPAGEARRFSIALLVGQNYEDLTLNAVTAQSIYER
;
A
#
# COMPACT_ATOMS: atom_id res chain seq x y z
N TYR A 1 1.14 17.75 2.02
CA TYR A 1 2.03 16.59 2.17
C TYR A 1 1.85 15.76 0.94
N GLU A 2 2.92 15.65 0.17
CA GLU A 2 2.92 14.88 -1.05
C GLU A 2 3.49 13.53 -0.65
N PHE A 3 2.61 12.53 -0.53
CA PHE A 3 3.03 11.19 -0.19
C PHE A 3 2.13 10.18 -0.91
N GLY A 4 2.66 9.00 -1.18
CA GLY A 4 1.86 7.95 -1.79
C GLY A 4 2.68 6.72 -2.14
N PRO A 5 2.00 5.57 -2.26
CA PRO A 5 2.65 4.32 -2.58
C PRO A 5 3.09 4.31 -4.05
N PHE A 6 4.15 3.58 -4.33
CA PHE A 6 4.54 3.20 -5.69
C PHE A 6 4.89 1.72 -5.71
N ILE A 7 4.69 1.08 -6.87
CA ILE A 7 5.05 -0.31 -7.11
C ILE A 7 5.99 -0.34 -8.29
N CYS A 8 7.13 -1.00 -8.14
CA CYS A 8 8.10 -1.15 -9.22
C CYS A 8 8.29 -2.61 -9.59
N ALA A 9 8.33 -2.91 -10.89
CA ALA A 9 8.68 -4.23 -11.40
C ALA A 9 9.47 -4.12 -12.70
N GLU A 10 10.26 -5.17 -13.01
CA GLU A 10 10.82 -5.35 -14.35
C GLU A 10 9.83 -6.06 -15.25
N VAL A 11 9.49 -5.44 -16.38
CA VAL A 11 8.53 -6.02 -17.32
C VAL A 11 9.11 -6.07 -18.73
N GLU A 12 8.69 -7.08 -19.50
CA GLU A 12 9.06 -7.21 -20.91
C GLU A 12 8.35 -6.15 -21.76
N VAL A 13 9.13 -5.41 -22.56
CA VAL A 13 8.64 -4.33 -23.43
C VAL A 13 9.08 -4.54 -24.87
N ALA A 14 8.41 -3.88 -25.81
CA ALA A 14 8.82 -3.92 -27.21
C ALA A 14 10.24 -3.30 -27.41
N PRO A 15 11.08 -3.84 -28.32
CA PRO A 15 12.43 -3.33 -28.54
C PRO A 15 12.47 -1.84 -28.86
N ASN A 16 13.27 -1.07 -28.11
CA ASN A 16 13.41 0.39 -28.27
C ASN A 16 12.07 1.17 -28.17
N SER A 17 11.08 0.64 -27.46
CA SER A 17 9.78 1.33 -27.26
C SER A 17 9.86 2.52 -26.30
N HIS A 18 10.78 2.47 -25.34
CA HIS A 18 11.08 3.55 -24.40
C HIS A 18 12.59 3.82 -24.30
N LEU A 19 12.98 4.97 -23.77
CA LEU A 19 14.40 5.32 -23.58
C LEU A 19 15.07 4.45 -22.50
N ASP A 20 14.28 3.98 -21.53
CA ASP A 20 14.71 3.09 -20.45
C ASP A 20 14.60 1.61 -20.81
N ALA A 21 14.20 1.27 -22.04
CA ALA A 21 14.17 -0.12 -22.49
C ALA A 21 15.61 -0.65 -22.73
N TYR A 22 15.95 -1.78 -22.14
CA TYR A 22 17.26 -2.43 -22.27
C TYR A 22 17.14 -3.94 -22.54
N ILE A 23 18.24 -4.55 -22.96
CA ILE A 23 18.32 -6.00 -23.21
C ILE A 23 18.46 -6.73 -21.87
N LYS A 24 17.56 -7.67 -21.59
CA LYS A 24 17.67 -8.53 -20.40
C LYS A 24 18.90 -9.44 -20.53
N THR A 25 19.67 -9.55 -19.45
CA THR A 25 20.85 -10.42 -19.38
C THR A 25 20.69 -11.48 -18.29
N ASP A 26 21.26 -12.66 -18.52
CA ASP A 26 21.41 -13.69 -17.49
C ASP A 26 22.52 -13.32 -16.47
N GLU A 27 22.71 -14.17 -15.47
CA GLU A 27 23.74 -14.00 -14.43
C GLU A 27 25.18 -13.91 -14.98
N ASP A 28 25.42 -14.49 -16.17
CA ASP A 28 26.71 -14.48 -16.86
C ASP A 28 26.86 -13.24 -17.79
N GLY A 29 25.83 -12.39 -17.87
CA GLY A 29 25.79 -11.19 -18.72
C GLY A 29 25.47 -11.47 -20.18
N ASN A 30 24.97 -12.66 -20.54
CA ASN A 30 24.54 -12.98 -21.89
C ASN A 30 23.08 -12.52 -22.11
N PRO A 31 22.74 -12.04 -23.32
CA PRO A 31 21.36 -11.69 -23.63
C PRO A 31 20.40 -12.87 -23.49
N VAL A 32 19.30 -12.66 -22.77
CA VAL A 32 18.19 -13.61 -22.69
C VAL A 32 17.43 -13.61 -24.02
N THR A 33 17.06 -14.78 -24.52
CA THR A 33 16.27 -14.94 -25.75
C THR A 33 14.96 -15.67 -25.48
N ASN A 34 13.90 -15.26 -26.17
CA ASN A 34 12.61 -15.94 -26.14
C ASN A 34 12.61 -17.23 -26.99
N ASP A 35 11.48 -17.93 -27.02
CA ASP A 35 11.30 -19.20 -27.77
C ASP A 35 11.55 -19.06 -29.28
N ASP A 36 11.37 -17.87 -29.83
CA ASP A 36 11.62 -17.55 -31.25
C ASP A 36 13.09 -17.23 -31.54
N GLY A 37 13.93 -17.15 -30.50
CA GLY A 37 15.35 -16.81 -30.58
C GLY A 37 15.64 -15.31 -30.65
N ASP A 38 14.63 -14.47 -30.44
CA ASP A 38 14.77 -13.02 -30.36
C ASP A 38 15.20 -12.59 -28.97
N THR A 39 16.03 -11.54 -28.89
CA THR A 39 16.47 -10.98 -27.61
C THR A 39 15.31 -10.36 -26.86
N VAL A 40 15.21 -10.67 -25.57
CA VAL A 40 14.21 -10.10 -24.66
C VAL A 40 14.60 -8.68 -24.26
N TRP A 41 13.67 -7.75 -24.40
CA TRP A 41 13.80 -6.37 -23.95
C TRP A 41 12.92 -6.14 -22.74
N VAL A 42 13.46 -5.44 -21.75
CA VAL A 42 12.78 -5.13 -20.48
C VAL A 42 12.92 -3.65 -20.14
N ALA A 43 12.06 -3.18 -19.25
CA ALA A 43 12.19 -1.90 -18.57
C ALA A 43 11.84 -2.09 -17.09
N LYS A 44 12.46 -1.29 -16.21
CA LYS A 44 11.99 -1.13 -14.83
C LYS A 44 10.88 -0.08 -14.88
N VAL A 45 9.69 -0.46 -14.44
CA VAL A 45 8.48 0.37 -14.50
C VAL A 45 8.00 0.63 -13.10
N ILE A 46 7.65 1.87 -12.79
CA ILE A 46 7.07 2.34 -11.55
C ILE A 46 5.64 2.78 -11.84
N SER A 47 4.68 2.19 -11.15
CA SER A 47 3.33 2.74 -11.06
C SER A 47 3.25 3.56 -9.78
N ASP A 48 2.88 4.84 -9.91
CA ASP A 48 2.69 5.76 -8.78
C ASP A 48 1.49 6.71 -9.02
N GLY A 49 1.23 7.63 -8.10
CA GLY A 49 0.20 8.67 -8.23
C GLY A 49 0.65 10.04 -7.71
N ILE A 50 1.96 10.25 -7.63
CA ILE A 50 2.61 11.44 -7.09
C ILE A 50 2.67 12.50 -8.18
N VAL A 51 2.25 13.71 -7.83
CA VAL A 51 2.23 14.86 -8.75
C VAL A 51 3.38 15.84 -8.50
N SER A 52 4.17 15.58 -7.46
CA SER A 52 5.40 16.31 -7.14
C SER A 52 6.33 16.35 -8.33
N LEU A 53 6.99 17.49 -8.54
CA LEU A 53 7.90 17.72 -9.67
C LEU A 53 7.27 17.60 -11.08
N GLY A 54 5.93 17.55 -11.18
CA GLY A 54 5.20 17.62 -12.44
C GLY A 54 4.23 16.47 -12.68
N GLY A 55 4.37 15.38 -11.92
CA GLY A 55 3.62 14.14 -12.08
C GLY A 55 3.87 13.47 -13.43
N GLU A 56 3.51 12.21 -13.53
CA GLU A 56 3.61 11.49 -14.79
C GLU A 56 2.36 11.72 -15.66
N VAL A 57 2.57 12.23 -16.87
CA VAL A 57 1.47 12.64 -17.78
C VAL A 57 1.80 12.33 -19.23
N SER A 58 0.74 12.19 -20.04
CA SER A 58 0.87 12.00 -21.47
C SER A 58 1.67 13.12 -22.16
N PRO A 59 2.29 12.88 -23.33
CA PRO A 59 3.06 13.90 -24.05
C PRO A 59 2.27 15.17 -24.42
N ASP A 60 0.93 15.09 -24.46
CA ASP A 60 0.04 16.23 -24.67
C ASP A 60 -0.52 16.84 -23.37
N GLY A 61 -0.15 16.29 -22.20
CA GLY A 61 -0.47 16.75 -20.85
C GLY A 61 -1.94 16.59 -20.46
N LYS A 62 -2.68 15.69 -21.11
CA LYS A 62 -4.13 15.52 -20.90
C LYS A 62 -4.52 14.34 -20.05
N GLU A 63 -3.67 13.31 -20.01
CA GLU A 63 -3.91 12.10 -19.25
C GLU A 63 -2.83 11.98 -18.18
N ILE A 64 -3.23 11.67 -16.96
CA ILE A 64 -2.31 11.35 -15.87
C ILE A 64 -1.98 9.85 -16.00
N TRP A 65 -0.70 9.55 -16.01
CA TRP A 65 -0.16 8.19 -16.10
C TRP A 65 0.18 7.73 -14.69
N GLY A 66 -0.85 7.45 -13.90
CA GLY A 66 -0.66 7.04 -12.50
C GLY A 66 -1.95 6.48 -11.91
N TRP A 67 -1.98 6.31 -10.60
CA TRP A 67 -3.12 5.74 -9.86
C TRP A 67 -4.45 6.42 -10.23
N GLN A 68 -5.38 5.65 -10.77
CA GLN A 68 -6.73 6.09 -11.10
C GLN A 68 -7.73 5.50 -10.12
N PRO A 69 -8.75 6.27 -9.69
CA PRO A 69 -9.80 5.73 -8.85
C PRO A 69 -10.59 4.63 -9.57
N LEU A 70 -10.95 3.60 -8.83
CA LEU A 70 -11.71 2.46 -9.31
C LEU A 70 -13.00 2.30 -8.49
N ALA A 71 -14.15 2.45 -9.15
CA ALA A 71 -15.45 2.30 -8.50
C ALA A 71 -15.94 0.85 -8.47
N TYR A 72 -15.45 0.00 -9.37
CA TYR A 72 -15.80 -1.42 -9.47
C TYR A 72 -14.58 -2.21 -9.94
N ASN A 73 -14.37 -3.41 -9.41
CA ASN A 73 -13.41 -4.34 -10.02
C ASN A 73 -13.95 -5.00 -11.30
N MET A 74 -13.13 -5.86 -11.90
CA MET A 74 -13.46 -6.59 -13.12
C MET A 74 -14.63 -7.58 -12.93
N GLU A 75 -14.83 -8.08 -11.71
CA GLU A 75 -15.92 -8.98 -11.33
C GLU A 75 -17.25 -8.23 -11.06
N GLY A 76 -17.22 -6.89 -11.04
CA GLY A 76 -18.38 -6.04 -10.78
C GLY A 76 -18.68 -5.80 -9.30
N VAL A 77 -17.76 -6.12 -8.39
CA VAL A 77 -17.84 -5.75 -6.97
C VAL A 77 -17.69 -4.23 -6.87
N PRO A 78 -18.62 -3.52 -6.20
CA PRO A 78 -18.51 -2.08 -6.04
C PRO A 78 -17.59 -1.70 -4.87
N TYR A 79 -16.67 -0.80 -5.16
CA TYR A 79 -15.77 -0.17 -4.20
C TYR A 79 -16.21 1.23 -3.80
N ALA A 80 -16.85 1.97 -4.71
CA ALA A 80 -17.34 3.32 -4.46
C ALA A 80 -18.60 3.61 -5.28
N ASP A 81 -19.37 4.60 -4.86
CA ASP A 81 -20.49 5.11 -5.65
C ASP A 81 -19.98 6.04 -6.77
N PRO A 82 -20.11 5.68 -8.06
CA PRO A 82 -19.61 6.50 -9.17
C PRO A 82 -20.31 7.86 -9.32
N VAL A 83 -21.45 8.09 -8.67
CA VAL A 83 -22.12 9.40 -8.68
C VAL A 83 -21.79 10.25 -7.45
N SER A 84 -21.13 9.68 -6.44
CA SER A 84 -20.71 10.42 -5.26
C SER A 84 -19.43 11.20 -5.51
N ASN A 85 -19.32 12.39 -4.90
CA ASN A 85 -18.09 13.19 -4.91
C ASN A 85 -17.23 12.96 -3.67
N TYR A 86 -17.59 11.97 -2.83
CA TYR A 86 -16.92 11.69 -1.58
C TYR A 86 -16.37 10.26 -1.58
N ILE A 87 -15.19 10.09 -0.99
CA ILE A 87 -14.65 8.78 -0.65
C ILE A 87 -15.56 8.16 0.42
N PRO A 88 -15.92 6.87 0.32
CA PRO A 88 -16.64 6.16 1.36
C PRO A 88 -15.95 6.28 2.71
N THR A 89 -16.73 6.61 3.74
CA THR A 89 -16.25 6.62 5.14
C THR A 89 -17.18 5.82 6.04
N SER A 90 -16.61 5.14 7.03
CA SER A 90 -17.36 4.22 7.91
C SER A 90 -18.45 4.89 8.75
N ASN A 91 -18.32 6.20 8.98
CA ASN A 91 -19.24 7.01 9.78
C ASN A 91 -20.10 7.98 8.96
N ASP A 92 -20.15 7.82 7.64
CA ASP A 92 -20.98 8.66 6.79
C ASP A 92 -22.48 8.49 7.12
N LEU A 93 -23.23 9.55 6.87
CA LEU A 93 -24.65 9.63 7.18
C LEU A 93 -25.48 9.53 5.91
N ASP A 94 -26.66 8.91 6.04
CA ASP A 94 -27.76 9.05 5.09
C ASP A 94 -28.39 10.43 5.27
N ARG A 95 -28.07 11.39 4.39
CA ARG A 95 -28.57 12.78 4.49
C ARG A 95 -29.83 12.99 3.67
N ASP A 96 -30.07 12.20 2.63
CA ASP A 96 -31.22 12.33 1.76
C ASP A 96 -32.42 11.46 2.16
N GLY A 97 -32.21 10.53 3.09
CA GLY A 97 -33.22 9.68 3.72
C GLY A 97 -33.59 8.46 2.90
N ASP A 98 -32.74 8.01 1.98
CA ASP A 98 -32.98 6.84 1.14
C ASP A 98 -32.65 5.49 1.81
N GLY A 99 -32.02 5.52 2.99
CA GLY A 99 -31.61 4.37 3.78
C GLY A 99 -30.16 3.94 3.59
N LYS A 100 -29.40 4.59 2.70
CA LYS A 100 -27.99 4.32 2.37
C LYS A 100 -27.12 5.50 2.79
N PRO A 101 -25.94 5.29 3.41
CA PRO A 101 -25.00 6.39 3.59
C PRO A 101 -24.58 7.00 2.24
N ASP A 102 -24.56 8.34 2.14
CA ASP A 102 -24.47 9.04 0.85
C ASP A 102 -23.22 8.69 0.03
N SER A 103 -22.10 8.38 0.68
CA SER A 103 -20.83 8.00 0.04
C SER A 103 -20.75 6.51 -0.32
N TRP A 104 -21.64 5.67 0.18
CA TRP A 104 -21.55 4.22 0.00
C TRP A 104 -22.24 3.79 -1.31
N PRO A 105 -21.70 2.79 -2.03
CA PRO A 105 -22.39 2.20 -3.17
C PRO A 105 -23.54 1.29 -2.75
N GLU A 106 -24.52 1.13 -3.64
CA GLU A 106 -25.68 0.24 -3.44
C GLU A 106 -25.30 -1.22 -3.15
N GLY A 107 -24.21 -1.70 -3.73
CA GLY A 107 -23.81 -3.11 -3.57
C GLY A 107 -23.23 -3.48 -2.21
N TRP A 108 -23.15 -2.53 -1.27
CA TRP A 108 -22.82 -2.79 0.15
C TRP A 108 -24.07 -3.11 0.99
N TYR A 109 -25.25 -3.22 0.37
CA TYR A 109 -26.43 -3.74 1.03
C TYR A 109 -26.27 -5.23 1.35
N ASN A 110 -26.29 -5.60 2.64
CA ASN A 110 -26.29 -7.00 3.04
C ASN A 110 -27.72 -7.56 2.98
N GLU A 111 -27.92 -8.57 2.11
CA GLU A 111 -29.21 -9.20 1.90
C GLU A 111 -29.69 -10.11 3.04
N LEU A 112 -28.81 -10.63 3.88
CA LEU A 112 -29.19 -11.44 5.04
C LEU A 112 -29.66 -10.54 6.19
N LEU A 113 -28.89 -9.49 6.47
CA LEU A 113 -29.13 -8.54 7.56
C LEU A 113 -30.16 -7.45 7.20
N LYS A 114 -30.44 -7.28 5.91
CA LYS A 114 -31.38 -6.29 5.37
C LYS A 114 -31.00 -4.84 5.69
N GLU A 115 -29.70 -4.57 5.75
CA GLU A 115 -29.15 -3.24 5.99
C GLU A 115 -27.82 -3.05 5.25
N PHE A 116 -27.47 -1.78 5.01
CA PHE A 116 -26.15 -1.43 4.50
C PHE A 116 -25.08 -1.72 5.55
N LYS A 117 -23.99 -2.35 5.13
CA LYS A 117 -22.87 -2.65 6.01
C LYS A 117 -21.57 -2.13 5.44
N TRP A 118 -20.78 -1.50 6.31
CA TRP A 118 -19.42 -1.13 5.99
C TRP A 118 -18.60 -2.39 5.70
N PRO A 119 -17.83 -2.44 4.59
CA PRO A 119 -16.96 -3.57 4.30
C PRO A 119 -15.69 -3.47 5.16
N GLY A 120 -15.79 -3.75 6.45
CA GLY A 120 -14.64 -3.74 7.36
C GLY A 120 -13.65 -4.85 6.99
N ALA A 121 -12.35 -4.57 7.14
CA ALA A 121 -11.27 -5.48 6.71
C ALA A 121 -11.30 -6.84 7.42
N LEU A 122 -11.65 -6.87 8.72
CA LEU A 122 -11.67 -8.10 9.53
C LEU A 122 -13.06 -8.70 9.68
N ARG A 123 -14.11 -7.89 9.50
CA ARG A 123 -15.51 -8.30 9.61
C ARG A 123 -16.41 -7.24 9.03
N GLN A 124 -17.54 -7.68 8.50
CA GLN A 124 -18.52 -6.77 7.95
C GLN A 124 -19.20 -5.93 9.05
N GLY A 125 -19.54 -4.68 8.74
CA GLY A 125 -20.29 -3.79 9.63
C GLY A 125 -19.49 -3.20 10.80
N ALA A 126 -18.19 -3.46 10.89
CA ALA A 126 -17.33 -2.85 11.90
C ALA A 126 -16.26 -1.98 11.25
N SER A 127 -15.95 -0.85 11.90
CA SER A 127 -14.67 -0.18 11.73
C SER A 127 -13.88 -0.36 13.02
N ASN A 128 -12.58 -0.60 12.90
CA ASN A 128 -11.68 -0.67 14.05
C ASN A 128 -11.35 0.72 14.61
N SER A 129 -11.86 1.79 13.98
CA SER A 129 -11.52 3.19 14.25
C SER A 129 -12.75 4.10 14.37
N ASP A 130 -12.54 5.34 14.85
CA ASP A 130 -13.60 6.35 14.88
C ASP A 130 -13.94 6.88 13.47
N MET A 131 -12.96 6.82 12.56
CA MET A 131 -13.12 7.12 11.14
C MET A 131 -12.20 6.25 10.30
N GLU A 132 -12.80 5.47 9.41
CA GLU A 132 -12.11 4.73 8.37
C GLU A 132 -12.55 5.26 7.02
N SER A 133 -11.61 5.49 6.12
CA SER A 133 -11.89 5.75 4.70
C SER A 133 -11.41 4.58 3.85
N PHE A 134 -12.19 4.22 2.83
CA PHE A 134 -11.87 3.15 1.91
C PHE A 134 -12.00 3.62 0.47
N PHE A 135 -11.01 3.32 -0.36
CA PHE A 135 -11.05 3.51 -1.80
C PHE A 135 -10.07 2.57 -2.49
N VAL A 136 -10.25 2.36 -3.79
CA VAL A 136 -9.40 1.49 -4.60
C VAL A 136 -8.85 2.30 -5.76
N VAL A 137 -7.60 2.05 -6.12
CA VAL A 137 -6.94 2.62 -7.29
C VAL A 137 -6.32 1.54 -8.18
N ASP A 138 -6.19 1.81 -9.48
CA ASP A 138 -5.46 0.97 -10.44
C ASP A 138 -4.48 1.80 -11.28
N ASP A 139 -3.56 1.15 -11.99
CA ASP A 139 -2.60 1.80 -12.89
C ASP A 139 -2.96 1.71 -14.37
N ARG A 140 -4.22 1.43 -14.69
CA ARG A 140 -4.65 1.16 -16.07
C ARG A 140 -4.30 2.26 -17.09
N THR A 141 -4.14 3.51 -16.62
CA THR A 141 -3.78 4.66 -17.47
C THR A 141 -2.29 4.98 -17.46
N ASN A 142 -1.44 4.26 -16.72
CA ASN A 142 -0.01 4.38 -16.88
C ASN A 142 0.39 3.83 -18.25
N LYS A 143 0.65 4.73 -19.20
CA LYS A 143 0.95 4.39 -20.60
C LYS A 143 2.36 4.79 -21.00
N GLU A 144 3.26 4.99 -20.03
CA GLU A 144 4.66 5.32 -20.28
C GLU A 144 5.33 4.25 -21.15
N PHE A 145 5.10 2.99 -20.78
CA PHE A 145 5.69 1.84 -21.42
C PHE A 145 4.71 1.12 -22.35
N GLU A 146 5.26 0.51 -23.40
CA GLU A 146 4.54 -0.42 -24.27
C GLU A 146 4.47 -1.82 -23.62
N TYR A 147 3.97 -1.86 -22.39
CA TYR A 147 3.65 -3.07 -21.65
C TYR A 147 2.12 -3.29 -21.64
N TYR A 148 1.73 -4.55 -21.78
CA TYR A 148 0.34 -4.98 -21.89
C TYR A 148 0.08 -6.10 -20.88
N PRO A 149 -0.36 -5.76 -19.66
CA PRO A 149 -0.61 -6.75 -18.59
C PRO A 149 -1.79 -7.69 -18.90
N PHE A 150 -2.76 -7.24 -19.70
CA PHE A 150 -3.94 -8.00 -20.10
C PHE A 150 -3.91 -8.32 -21.60
N PRO A 151 -3.47 -9.53 -22.02
CA PRO A 151 -3.47 -9.96 -23.43
C PRO A 151 -4.77 -9.72 -24.20
N GLU A 152 -5.92 -9.84 -23.55
CA GLU A 152 -7.24 -9.68 -24.17
C GLU A 152 -7.79 -8.24 -24.10
N ASP A 153 -7.15 -7.33 -23.36
CA ASP A 153 -7.54 -5.92 -23.23
C ASP A 153 -6.33 -4.98 -23.27
N SER A 154 -5.98 -4.53 -24.48
CA SER A 154 -4.91 -3.55 -24.69
C SER A 154 -5.21 -2.13 -24.19
N THR A 155 -6.41 -1.87 -23.66
CA THR A 155 -6.77 -0.53 -23.15
C THR A 155 -6.26 -0.28 -21.74
N HIS A 156 -5.99 -1.36 -20.99
CA HIS A 156 -5.33 -1.32 -19.69
C HIS A 156 -3.83 -1.53 -19.87
N LYS A 157 -3.05 -0.54 -19.42
CA LYS A 157 -1.59 -0.61 -19.34
C LYS A 157 -1.16 -0.60 -17.87
N GLY A 158 -0.01 0.01 -17.54
CA GLY A 158 0.63 -0.12 -16.24
C GLY A 158 1.10 -1.55 -15.98
N LEU A 159 1.49 -1.83 -14.74
CA LEU A 159 1.84 -3.14 -14.24
C LEU A 159 0.62 -4.08 -14.15
N GLY A 160 -0.61 -3.55 -14.17
CA GLY A 160 -1.84 -4.32 -13.99
C GLY A 160 -2.16 -4.52 -12.51
N ILE A 161 -1.89 -3.49 -11.71
CA ILE A 161 -1.99 -3.49 -10.26
C ILE A 161 -3.25 -2.77 -9.81
N GLU A 162 -3.90 -3.35 -8.81
CA GLU A 162 -4.98 -2.73 -8.05
C GLU A 162 -4.54 -2.57 -6.58
N ILE A 163 -4.79 -1.41 -5.97
CA ILE A 163 -4.46 -1.14 -4.57
C ILE A 163 -5.74 -0.79 -3.82
N GLU A 164 -6.12 -1.62 -2.85
CA GLU A 164 -7.10 -1.27 -1.84
C GLU A 164 -6.44 -0.41 -0.76
N CYS A 165 -6.97 0.79 -0.54
CA CYS A 165 -6.46 1.77 0.42
C CYS A 165 -7.44 1.92 1.58
N ARG A 166 -6.98 1.64 2.81
CA ARG A 166 -7.76 1.83 4.04
C ARG A 166 -7.01 2.72 5.01
N TYR A 167 -7.62 3.85 5.37
CA TYR A 167 -7.03 4.80 6.30
C TYR A 167 -7.84 4.86 7.58
N TYR A 168 -7.17 4.75 8.73
CA TYR A 168 -7.81 4.72 10.05
C TYR A 168 -7.33 5.85 10.94
N GLN A 169 -8.26 6.47 11.66
CA GLN A 169 -7.96 7.47 12.68
C GLN A 169 -8.88 7.29 13.90
N TRP A 170 -8.32 7.54 15.09
CA TRP A 170 -9.03 7.55 16.35
C TRP A 170 -9.03 8.96 16.97
N ALA A 171 -10.07 9.29 17.73
CA ALA A 171 -10.13 10.47 18.58
C ALA A 171 -9.70 10.18 20.03
N ASN A 172 -9.29 8.93 20.31
CA ASN A 172 -8.75 8.56 21.61
C ASN A 172 -7.39 9.26 21.83
N PRO A 173 -7.15 9.92 22.97
CA PRO A 173 -5.87 10.59 23.24
C PRO A 173 -4.61 9.72 23.14
N LEU A 174 -4.75 8.39 23.17
CA LEU A 174 -3.63 7.48 22.95
C LEU A 174 -3.24 7.32 21.47
N ALA A 175 -4.12 7.67 20.53
CA ALA A 175 -3.96 7.43 19.10
C ALA A 175 -4.38 8.61 18.21
N GLU A 176 -4.76 9.76 18.80
CA GLU A 176 -5.26 10.93 18.05
C GLU A 176 -4.21 11.58 17.14
N ASP A 177 -2.93 11.36 17.44
CA ASP A 177 -1.78 11.84 16.69
C ASP A 177 -1.21 10.80 15.69
N ILE A 178 -2.01 9.76 15.38
CA ILE A 178 -1.63 8.64 14.52
C ILE A 178 -2.66 8.46 13.40
N ILE A 179 -2.19 8.33 12.16
CA ILE A 179 -3.02 7.92 11.02
C ILE A 179 -2.42 6.63 10.47
N PHE A 180 -3.22 5.56 10.43
CA PHE A 180 -2.79 4.29 9.87
C PHE A 180 -3.21 4.22 8.41
N LEU A 181 -2.33 3.72 7.56
CA LEU A 181 -2.54 3.56 6.13
C LEU A 181 -2.22 2.10 5.77
N ILE A 182 -3.24 1.36 5.36
CA ILE A 182 -3.13 -0.05 4.97
C ILE A 182 -3.34 -0.13 3.46
N TYR A 183 -2.40 -0.79 2.79
CA TYR A 183 -2.40 -1.00 1.35
C TYR A 183 -2.39 -2.49 1.06
N LYS A 184 -3.42 -2.98 0.36
CA LYS A 184 -3.43 -4.33 -0.21
C LYS A 184 -3.26 -4.20 -1.72
N VAL A 185 -2.12 -4.64 -2.20
CA VAL A 185 -1.70 -4.56 -3.60
C VAL A 185 -1.96 -5.90 -4.25
N THR A 186 -2.73 -5.91 -5.33
CA THR A 186 -3.15 -7.11 -6.04
C THR A 186 -2.65 -7.06 -7.47
N ASN A 187 -1.99 -8.13 -7.93
CA ASN A 187 -1.69 -8.32 -9.34
C ASN A 187 -2.94 -8.86 -10.04
N LYS A 188 -3.70 -7.97 -10.68
CA LYS A 188 -4.90 -8.32 -11.45
C LYS A 188 -4.57 -8.83 -12.85
N SER A 189 -3.32 -8.70 -13.29
CA SER A 189 -2.90 -9.09 -14.64
C SER A 189 -2.86 -10.62 -14.84
N GLN A 190 -2.63 -11.04 -16.09
CA GLN A 190 -2.42 -12.45 -16.43
C GLN A 190 -0.92 -12.85 -16.44
N LYS A 191 -0.05 -11.98 -15.93
CA LYS A 191 1.41 -12.14 -15.96
C LYS A 191 1.96 -12.04 -14.55
N ASP A 192 2.88 -12.94 -14.22
CA ASP A 192 3.61 -12.86 -12.97
C ASP A 192 4.56 -11.65 -13.00
N LEU A 193 4.59 -10.90 -11.91
CA LEU A 193 5.57 -9.84 -11.70
C LEU A 193 6.64 -10.39 -10.77
N ASN A 194 7.90 -10.35 -11.23
CA ASN A 194 9.03 -10.87 -10.46
C ASN A 194 9.87 -9.71 -9.94
N GLU A 195 10.56 -9.95 -8.83
CA GLU A 195 11.41 -8.94 -8.17
C GLU A 195 10.72 -7.59 -7.94
N VAL A 196 9.46 -7.63 -7.50
CA VAL A 196 8.64 -6.45 -7.24
C VAL A 196 9.16 -5.71 -6.02
N MET A 197 9.32 -4.40 -6.16
CA MET A 197 9.61 -3.49 -5.06
C MET A 197 8.34 -2.72 -4.70
N PHE A 198 7.98 -2.79 -3.42
CA PHE A 198 6.89 -2.01 -2.83
C PHE A 198 7.51 -0.81 -2.16
N GLY A 199 7.04 0.40 -2.47
CA GLY A 199 7.62 1.58 -1.87
C GLY A 199 6.62 2.69 -1.68
N MET A 200 7.13 3.79 -1.13
CA MET A 200 6.40 5.02 -0.93
C MET A 200 7.37 6.16 -1.05
N TRP A 201 6.83 7.23 -1.59
CA TRP A 201 7.50 8.48 -1.75
C TRP A 201 6.83 9.48 -0.82
N GLY A 202 7.60 10.34 -0.17
CA GLY A 202 7.07 11.36 0.74
C GLY A 202 7.91 12.63 0.73
N ASP A 203 7.26 13.78 0.73
CA ASP A 203 7.88 15.10 0.86
C ASP A 203 7.31 15.81 2.11
N PRO A 204 8.00 15.68 3.25
CA PRO A 204 7.59 16.32 4.48
C PRO A 204 8.09 17.77 4.53
N HIS A 205 7.17 18.74 4.53
CA HIS A 205 7.47 20.15 4.78
C HIS A 205 7.18 20.51 6.25
N ILE A 206 8.17 20.37 7.14
CA ILE A 206 8.02 20.81 8.53
C ILE A 206 8.06 22.34 8.56
N GLY A 207 7.46 22.96 9.59
CA GLY A 207 7.36 24.42 9.68
C GLY A 207 6.33 25.08 8.74
N GLY A 208 6.00 24.47 7.62
CA GLY A 208 4.96 24.91 6.69
C GLY A 208 5.44 25.10 5.25
N PRO A 209 4.53 25.44 4.31
CA PRO A 209 4.85 25.52 2.88
C PRO A 209 5.90 26.57 2.50
N SER A 210 6.30 27.46 3.40
CA SER A 210 7.38 28.45 3.17
C SER A 210 8.62 28.24 4.05
N ASN A 211 8.69 27.16 4.84
CA ASN A 211 9.75 26.89 5.83
C ASN A 211 10.31 25.46 5.71
N TRP A 212 10.35 24.92 4.50
CA TRP A 212 10.82 23.56 4.21
C TRP A 212 12.34 23.48 4.01
N GLN A 213 13.06 24.62 3.97
CA GLN A 213 14.47 24.65 3.57
C GLN A 213 15.45 24.11 4.62
N ASP A 214 14.98 23.92 5.84
CA ASP A 214 15.78 23.63 7.02
C ASP A 214 15.28 22.38 7.76
N ASP A 215 14.67 21.46 7.02
CA ASP A 215 14.25 20.17 7.54
C ASP A 215 15.46 19.23 7.68
N LEU A 216 15.47 18.50 8.78
CA LEU A 216 16.40 17.41 9.07
C LEU A 216 15.64 16.11 9.05
N SER A 217 16.30 15.01 8.70
CA SER A 217 15.70 13.68 8.73
C SER A 217 16.64 12.61 9.29
N PHE A 218 16.05 11.59 9.91
CA PHE A 218 16.76 10.42 10.39
C PHE A 218 15.90 9.16 10.29
N PHE A 219 16.52 8.05 9.92
CA PHE A 219 15.89 6.74 9.92
C PHE A 219 16.36 5.91 11.11
N ASP A 220 15.42 5.59 12.00
CA ASP A 220 15.63 4.75 13.16
C ASP A 220 15.23 3.31 12.84
N GLN A 221 16.24 2.45 12.69
CA GLN A 221 16.09 1.03 12.36
C GLN A 221 15.49 0.22 13.52
N ASP A 222 15.66 0.65 14.78
CA ASP A 222 15.20 -0.13 15.93
C ASP A 222 13.68 -0.09 16.07
N ILE A 223 13.04 0.98 15.58
CA ILE A 223 11.58 1.17 15.61
C ILE A 223 10.94 1.26 14.22
N ASN A 224 11.74 1.00 13.17
CA ASN A 224 11.37 1.09 11.76
C ASN A 224 10.60 2.39 11.46
N MET A 225 11.25 3.52 11.72
CA MET A 225 10.63 4.83 11.54
C MET A 225 11.62 5.84 10.95
N VAL A 226 11.25 6.47 9.84
CA VAL A 226 11.87 7.72 9.41
C VAL A 226 11.13 8.88 10.05
N TYR A 227 11.86 9.88 10.53
CA TYR A 227 11.25 11.10 11.03
C TYR A 227 12.01 12.34 10.61
N CYS A 228 11.29 13.46 10.55
CA CYS A 228 11.83 14.78 10.30
C CYS A 228 11.42 15.80 11.35
N TRP A 229 12.23 16.85 11.44
CA TRP A 229 12.02 18.01 12.27
C TRP A 229 12.70 19.23 11.67
N ASP A 230 12.26 20.40 12.10
CA ASP A 230 12.78 21.70 11.69
C ASP A 230 14.04 22.06 12.51
N GLU A 231 15.16 22.42 11.84
CA GLU A 231 16.46 22.68 12.47
C GLU A 231 16.41 23.88 13.43
N ASP A 232 15.72 24.97 13.04
CA ASP A 232 15.76 26.24 13.76
C ASP A 232 14.56 26.48 14.70
N GLY A 233 13.57 25.59 14.62
CA GLY A 233 12.33 25.58 15.40
C GLY A 233 11.32 26.65 14.99
N GLN A 234 11.42 27.22 13.79
CA GLN A 234 10.48 28.22 13.29
C GLN A 234 9.37 27.58 12.45
N SER A 235 8.26 28.29 12.34
CA SER A 235 7.17 27.89 11.45
C SER A 235 6.62 29.12 10.76
N ASP A 236 5.88 28.87 9.67
CA ASP A 236 5.06 29.89 8.99
C ASP A 236 4.04 30.54 9.95
N ILE A 237 3.71 29.87 11.06
CA ILE A 237 2.80 30.37 12.09
C ILE A 237 3.61 30.97 13.23
N SER A 238 3.71 32.30 13.23
CA SER A 238 4.42 33.06 14.26
C SER A 238 4.05 32.63 15.69
N GLY A 239 5.08 32.26 16.47
CA GLY A 239 4.96 31.86 17.87
C GLY A 239 4.53 30.40 18.09
N ARG A 240 4.44 29.59 17.03
CA ARG A 240 4.31 28.13 17.13
C ARG A 240 5.62 27.49 16.68
N GLN A 241 6.16 26.65 17.56
CA GLN A 241 7.27 25.77 17.22
C GLN A 241 6.70 24.55 16.47
N PRO A 242 7.31 24.10 15.37
CA PRO A 242 6.94 22.86 14.71
C PRO A 242 7.13 21.66 15.62
N GLY A 243 6.32 20.63 15.39
CA GLY A 243 6.54 19.31 15.96
C GLY A 243 7.46 18.47 15.08
N TYR A 244 7.48 17.19 15.39
CA TYR A 244 8.13 16.14 14.61
C TYR A 244 7.06 15.41 13.80
N PHE A 245 7.46 14.88 12.66
CA PHE A 245 6.63 14.04 11.82
C PHE A 245 7.38 12.75 11.48
N GLY A 246 6.70 11.61 11.53
CA GLY A 246 7.29 10.31 11.29
C GLY A 246 6.46 9.45 10.37
N TYR A 247 7.15 8.67 9.53
CA TYR A 247 6.58 7.52 8.82
C TYR A 247 7.11 6.26 9.48
N LYS A 248 6.23 5.53 10.14
CA LYS A 248 6.53 4.26 10.77
C LYS A 248 6.03 3.11 9.91
N PHE A 249 6.89 2.13 9.69
CA PHE A 249 6.51 0.84 9.11
C PHE A 249 5.86 -0.02 10.18
N LEU A 250 4.73 -0.63 9.81
CA LEU A 250 3.97 -1.54 10.67
C LEU A 250 3.98 -2.96 10.09
N GLU A 251 3.82 -3.08 8.78
CA GLU A 251 3.80 -4.36 8.05
C GLU A 251 4.47 -4.16 6.69
N SER A 252 5.28 -5.14 6.29
CA SER A 252 5.82 -5.26 4.94
C SER A 252 5.12 -6.37 4.16
N PRO A 253 5.19 -6.38 2.82
CA PRO A 253 4.75 -7.50 2.00
C PRO A 253 5.36 -8.84 2.46
N GLY A 254 4.54 -9.89 2.46
CA GLY A 254 5.01 -11.25 2.78
C GLY A 254 5.68 -11.96 1.59
N ASN A 255 6.58 -12.91 1.85
CA ASN A 255 7.22 -13.75 0.84
C ASN A 255 7.05 -15.26 1.10
N PRO A 256 5.88 -15.85 0.82
CA PRO A 256 5.55 -17.23 1.19
C PRO A 256 6.28 -18.33 0.38
N TYR A 257 7.32 -18.01 -0.39
CA TYR A 257 7.87 -18.93 -1.40
C TYR A 257 9.40 -19.09 -1.36
N ASP A 258 10.09 -18.47 -0.40
CA ASP A 258 11.56 -18.47 -0.37
C ASP A 258 12.18 -19.46 0.62
N GLU A 259 11.36 -20.22 1.37
CA GLU A 259 11.77 -21.17 2.42
C GLU A 259 12.54 -20.50 3.57
N ILE A 260 12.36 -19.20 3.79
CA ILE A 260 13.01 -18.40 4.84
C ILE A 260 11.94 -17.94 5.85
N ASP A 261 12.36 -17.80 7.10
CA ASP A 261 11.60 -17.13 8.16
C ASP A 261 12.08 -15.66 8.17
N ASN A 262 11.41 -14.81 7.39
CA ASN A 262 11.88 -13.47 7.08
C ASN A 262 11.67 -12.48 8.24
N ASP A 263 10.66 -12.67 9.07
CA ASP A 263 10.37 -11.82 10.24
C ASP A 263 10.74 -12.45 11.60
N SER A 264 11.26 -13.67 11.59
CA SER A 264 11.81 -14.38 12.75
C SER A 264 10.77 -14.72 13.82
N ASP A 265 9.52 -14.96 13.42
CA ASP A 265 8.44 -15.38 14.31
C ASP A 265 8.45 -16.90 14.58
N GLY A 266 9.23 -17.65 13.80
CA GLY A 266 9.42 -19.09 13.92
C GLY A 266 8.66 -19.94 12.91
N MET A 267 7.94 -19.30 11.99
CA MET A 267 7.23 -19.92 10.87
C MET A 267 7.94 -19.61 9.55
N VAL A 268 7.60 -20.34 8.50
CA VAL A 268 8.21 -20.21 7.17
C VAL A 268 7.11 -20.35 6.12
N ASP A 269 7.25 -19.65 5.00
CA ASP A 269 6.38 -19.77 3.83
C ASP A 269 4.89 -19.48 4.15
N GLU A 270 4.63 -18.48 4.98
CA GLU A 270 3.27 -18.17 5.43
C GLU A 270 2.45 -17.42 4.38
N SER A 271 1.38 -18.04 3.93
CA SER A 271 0.49 -17.49 2.92
C SER A 271 -0.89 -17.22 3.50
N ARG A 272 -1.42 -16.03 3.21
CA ARG A 272 -2.84 -15.71 3.46
C ARG A 272 -3.76 -16.21 2.35
N SER A 273 -3.34 -17.16 1.53
CA SER A 273 -4.13 -17.59 0.36
C SER A 273 -3.98 -19.07 0.00
N ASP A 274 -3.57 -19.92 0.95
CA ASP A 274 -3.29 -21.34 0.70
C ASP A 274 -4.29 -22.33 1.33
N GLU A 275 -5.36 -21.81 1.96
CA GLU A 275 -6.42 -22.60 2.63
C GLU A 275 -5.91 -23.34 3.88
N ILE A 276 -4.93 -22.77 4.58
CA ILE A 276 -4.30 -23.33 5.77
C ILE A 276 -4.36 -22.31 6.91
N ASP A 277 -4.50 -22.81 8.13
CA ASP A 277 -4.33 -22.05 9.38
C ASP A 277 -2.90 -22.36 9.86
N ASN A 278 -1.95 -21.50 9.48
CA ASN A 278 -0.52 -21.79 9.59
C ASN A 278 -0.04 -21.85 11.04
N ASP A 279 -0.57 -20.97 11.88
CA ASP A 279 -0.18 -20.85 13.29
C ASP A 279 -1.07 -21.70 14.24
N GLY A 280 -2.22 -22.16 13.75
CA GLY A 280 -3.13 -23.05 14.45
C GLY A 280 -3.97 -22.35 15.51
N ASP A 281 -4.15 -21.03 15.42
CA ASP A 281 -4.84 -20.23 16.43
C ASP A 281 -6.36 -20.05 16.16
N TRP A 282 -6.84 -20.50 15.00
CA TRP A 282 -8.27 -20.51 14.68
C TRP A 282 -9.06 -21.43 15.65
N ASP A 283 -10.05 -20.85 16.32
CA ASP A 283 -10.85 -21.54 17.34
C ASP A 283 -12.31 -21.70 16.87
N PRO A 284 -12.79 -22.94 16.61
CA PRO A 284 -14.16 -23.16 16.15
C PRO A 284 -15.23 -22.71 17.15
N GLU A 285 -14.91 -22.54 18.44
CA GLU A 285 -15.87 -22.02 19.41
C GLU A 285 -16.02 -20.48 19.33
N LYS A 286 -15.07 -19.78 18.68
CA LYS A 286 -15.01 -18.32 18.65
C LYS A 286 -15.06 -17.72 17.23
N HIS A 287 -14.45 -18.39 16.26
CA HIS A 287 -14.16 -17.85 14.94
C HIS A 287 -15.03 -18.46 13.84
N ASP A 288 -15.76 -19.55 14.13
CA ASP A 288 -16.76 -20.16 13.24
C ASP A 288 -18.02 -19.27 13.14
N VAL A 289 -17.90 -18.15 12.42
CA VAL A 289 -18.88 -17.07 12.30
C VAL A 289 -19.27 -16.78 10.85
N GLY A 290 -18.75 -17.54 9.89
CA GLY A 290 -19.02 -17.37 8.46
C GLY A 290 -18.20 -16.28 7.77
N VAL A 291 -18.31 -16.26 6.45
CA VAL A 291 -17.49 -15.47 5.52
C VAL A 291 -17.67 -13.95 5.66
N ASP A 292 -18.78 -13.49 6.24
CA ASP A 292 -19.00 -12.08 6.54
C ASP A 292 -18.35 -11.64 7.88
N GLY A 293 -17.80 -12.58 8.65
CA GLY A 293 -17.14 -12.34 9.93
C GLY A 293 -18.12 -12.01 11.07
N LEU A 294 -19.43 -12.26 10.91
CA LEU A 294 -20.47 -11.92 11.87
C LEU A 294 -21.23 -13.17 12.37
N PRO A 295 -21.34 -13.37 13.69
CA PRO A 295 -22.10 -14.51 14.21
C PRO A 295 -23.61 -14.30 14.07
N ASN A 296 -24.33 -15.39 13.84
CA ASN A 296 -25.78 -15.50 13.71
C ASN A 296 -26.40 -14.80 12.49
N THR A 297 -25.69 -14.73 11.37
CA THR A 297 -26.21 -14.17 10.10
C THR A 297 -26.79 -15.26 9.20
N GLY A 298 -26.33 -16.50 9.35
CA GLY A 298 -26.69 -17.66 8.53
C GLY A 298 -26.06 -17.62 7.14
N ASP A 299 -24.92 -16.97 7.01
CA ASP A 299 -24.14 -16.89 5.78
C ASP A 299 -23.31 -18.18 5.54
N TYR A 300 -22.43 -18.14 4.55
CA TYR A 300 -21.62 -19.30 4.17
C TYR A 300 -20.47 -19.49 5.17
N GLY A 301 -20.24 -20.72 5.61
CA GLY A 301 -19.20 -21.07 6.60
C GLY A 301 -19.71 -21.18 8.03
N GLU A 302 -20.73 -20.40 8.40
CA GLU A 302 -21.14 -20.29 9.81
C GLU A 302 -21.63 -21.61 10.44
N GLY A 303 -20.99 -21.99 11.55
CA GLY A 303 -21.37 -23.07 12.44
C GLY A 303 -21.08 -24.46 11.89
N ASP A 304 -20.19 -24.58 10.91
CA ASP A 304 -19.87 -25.86 10.25
C ASP A 304 -18.64 -26.57 10.87
N GLY A 305 -17.92 -25.87 11.74
CA GLY A 305 -16.74 -26.35 12.46
C GLY A 305 -15.46 -26.40 11.62
N LEU A 306 -15.42 -25.72 10.47
CA LEU A 306 -14.27 -25.58 9.59
C LEU A 306 -13.99 -24.08 9.35
N PRO A 307 -12.71 -23.70 9.21
CA PRO A 307 -12.37 -22.32 8.89
C PRO A 307 -12.87 -21.95 7.48
N THR A 308 -13.38 -20.74 7.34
CA THR A 308 -13.91 -20.21 6.07
C THR A 308 -13.16 -18.96 5.62
N ALA A 309 -12.40 -19.11 4.53
CA ALA A 309 -11.68 -18.01 3.90
C ALA A 309 -12.64 -16.98 3.28
N GLY A 310 -12.21 -15.72 3.28
CA GLY A 310 -12.87 -14.64 2.55
C GLY A 310 -12.72 -14.77 1.04
N ASP A 311 -13.37 -13.87 0.31
CA ASP A 311 -13.11 -13.69 -1.13
C ASP A 311 -12.07 -12.59 -1.30
N LEU A 312 -10.90 -12.96 -1.81
CA LEU A 312 -9.77 -12.06 -2.05
C LEU A 312 -10.15 -10.82 -2.86
N PHE A 313 -11.18 -10.88 -3.69
CA PHE A 313 -11.59 -9.80 -4.58
C PHE A 313 -12.96 -9.21 -4.23
N ASP A 314 -13.63 -9.70 -3.19
CA ASP A 314 -14.89 -9.13 -2.70
C ASP A 314 -14.75 -8.65 -1.26
N ILE A 315 -14.55 -7.33 -1.11
CA ILE A 315 -14.42 -6.63 0.18
C ILE A 315 -15.59 -6.82 1.14
N ARG A 316 -16.72 -7.36 0.68
CA ARG A 316 -17.91 -7.63 1.51
C ARG A 316 -17.80 -8.97 2.24
N GLN A 317 -16.86 -9.82 1.84
CA GLN A 317 -16.63 -11.19 2.31
C GLN A 317 -15.20 -11.30 2.88
N PRO A 318 -14.92 -10.64 4.02
CA PRO A 318 -13.57 -10.61 4.60
C PRO A 318 -13.06 -11.99 5.01
N GLY A 319 -13.94 -12.93 5.35
CA GLY A 319 -13.58 -14.22 5.94
C GLY A 319 -13.84 -14.28 7.44
N GLU A 320 -13.63 -15.45 8.02
CA GLU A 320 -13.68 -15.66 9.46
C GLU A 320 -12.46 -15.10 10.18
N PRO A 321 -12.55 -14.64 11.44
CA PRO A 321 -11.40 -14.13 12.20
C PRO A 321 -10.27 -15.15 12.37
N ASN A 322 -9.02 -14.67 12.39
CA ASN A 322 -7.82 -15.50 12.52
C ASN A 322 -7.79 -16.65 11.50
N TYR A 323 -8.04 -16.29 10.23
CA TYR A 323 -7.86 -17.20 9.12
C TYR A 323 -7.56 -16.39 7.86
N GLU A 324 -6.43 -16.67 7.21
CA GLU A 324 -6.04 -16.08 5.93
C GLU A 324 -5.94 -14.55 6.01
N TRP A 325 -6.73 -13.82 5.22
CA TRP A 325 -6.64 -12.35 5.14
C TRP A 325 -7.12 -11.61 6.38
N THR A 326 -7.87 -12.27 7.27
CA THR A 326 -8.25 -11.70 8.57
C THR A 326 -7.25 -12.04 9.67
N ASP A 327 -6.33 -12.97 9.40
CA ASP A 327 -5.19 -13.27 10.23
C ASP A 327 -4.06 -12.27 9.93
N LEU A 328 -3.73 -11.46 10.93
CA LEU A 328 -2.78 -10.36 10.75
C LEU A 328 -1.34 -10.79 10.99
N ASP A 329 -1.13 -11.92 11.63
CA ASP A 329 0.15 -12.54 11.93
C ASP A 329 0.50 -13.68 10.97
N GLU A 330 -0.42 -14.17 10.14
CA GLU A 330 -0.15 -15.14 9.07
C GLU A 330 0.47 -14.48 7.83
N ALA A 331 1.69 -13.94 7.92
CA ALA A 331 2.42 -13.48 6.73
C ALA A 331 3.91 -13.39 7.01
N ASP A 332 4.71 -14.08 6.17
CA ASP A 332 6.17 -14.09 6.28
C ASP A 332 6.79 -12.77 5.79
N MET A 333 6.86 -11.77 6.67
CA MET A 333 7.15 -10.38 6.31
C MET A 333 8.63 -10.16 5.97
N VAL A 334 8.94 -9.64 4.77
CA VAL A 334 10.34 -9.39 4.35
C VAL A 334 11.04 -8.21 5.05
N GLY A 335 10.29 -7.42 5.79
CA GLY A 335 10.74 -6.20 6.44
C GLY A 335 11.10 -5.07 5.45
N LEU A 336 11.49 -3.93 6.00
CA LEU A 336 11.99 -2.84 5.16
C LEU A 336 13.38 -3.21 4.61
N THR A 337 13.52 -3.16 3.28
CA THR A 337 14.77 -3.55 2.62
C THR A 337 15.62 -2.38 2.18
N GLY A 338 15.07 -1.16 2.10
CA GLY A 338 15.84 0.04 1.76
C GLY A 338 15.20 1.34 2.20
N PHE A 339 16.04 2.35 2.41
CA PHE A 339 15.63 3.73 2.67
C PHE A 339 16.63 4.71 2.04
N SER A 340 16.09 5.72 1.37
CA SER A 340 16.85 6.83 0.78
C SER A 340 16.18 8.15 1.13
N SER A 341 17.00 9.18 1.42
CA SER A 341 16.52 10.53 1.66
C SER A 341 17.27 11.57 0.81
N PRO A 342 17.12 11.54 -0.52
CA PRO A 342 17.82 12.48 -1.37
C PRO A 342 17.22 13.89 -1.26
N VAL A 343 18.02 14.90 -1.60
CA VAL A 343 17.57 16.30 -1.66
C VAL A 343 16.46 16.43 -2.70
N PHE A 344 15.39 17.18 -2.39
CA PHE A 344 14.29 17.45 -3.31
C PHE A 344 14.77 18.11 -4.63
N GLY A 345 14.20 17.66 -5.73
CA GLY A 345 14.47 18.16 -7.08
C GLY A 345 15.49 17.36 -7.88
N GLY A 346 15.86 17.89 -9.05
CA GLY A 346 16.75 17.20 -9.99
C GLY A 346 16.07 16.00 -10.67
N ASN A 347 16.75 14.86 -10.67
CA ASN A 347 16.29 13.62 -11.32
C ASN A 347 15.48 12.71 -10.39
N ASN A 348 15.25 13.12 -9.13
CA ASN A 348 14.63 12.31 -8.07
C ASN A 348 13.08 12.30 -8.14
N THR A 349 12.52 12.79 -9.25
CA THR A 349 11.09 12.66 -9.53
C THR A 349 10.75 11.18 -9.65
N ILE A 350 9.61 10.77 -9.07
CA ILE A 350 9.22 9.37 -9.08
C ILE A 350 8.97 8.86 -10.51
N SER A 351 8.50 9.76 -11.39
CA SER A 351 8.30 9.57 -12.83
C SER A 351 9.59 9.38 -13.66
N ASN A 352 10.70 9.03 -13.03
CA ASN A 352 11.98 8.75 -13.67
C ASN A 352 12.43 7.38 -13.20
N ASP A 353 11.68 6.38 -13.66
CA ASP A 353 11.64 5.01 -13.15
C ASP A 353 13.02 4.39 -13.03
N GLN A 354 13.79 4.43 -14.11
CA GLN A 354 15.14 3.85 -14.15
C GLN A 354 16.06 4.51 -13.11
N TYR A 355 16.01 5.83 -12.98
CA TYR A 355 16.87 6.56 -12.04
C TYR A 355 16.49 6.25 -10.60
N VAL A 356 15.19 6.26 -10.27
CA VAL A 356 14.72 5.94 -8.93
C VAL A 356 15.07 4.52 -8.55
N PHE A 357 14.82 3.56 -9.45
CA PHE A 357 15.15 2.16 -9.24
C PHE A 357 16.65 1.96 -8.94
N GLU A 358 17.53 2.47 -9.81
CA GLU A 358 18.97 2.26 -9.69
C GLU A 358 19.60 2.95 -8.48
N ASN A 359 19.06 4.11 -8.07
CA ASN A 359 19.72 4.95 -7.05
C ASN A 359 19.09 4.83 -5.67
N PHE A 360 17.79 4.48 -5.57
CA PHE A 360 17.05 4.57 -4.31
C PHE A 360 16.38 3.27 -3.87
N LEU A 361 16.17 2.30 -4.77
CA LEU A 361 15.48 1.04 -4.47
C LEU A 361 16.42 -0.17 -4.30
N THR A 362 17.73 0.07 -4.16
CA THR A 362 18.70 -1.02 -3.94
C THR A 362 18.55 -1.59 -2.52
N PRO A 363 18.22 -2.89 -2.36
CA PRO A 363 18.11 -3.51 -1.03
C PRO A 363 19.41 -3.46 -0.23
N GLY A 364 19.29 -3.35 1.10
CA GLY A 364 20.39 -3.26 2.05
C GLY A 364 21.01 -1.86 2.20
N ILE A 365 20.49 -0.85 1.50
CA ILE A 365 20.96 0.53 1.59
C ILE A 365 19.98 1.35 2.44
N PHE A 366 20.51 1.96 3.50
CA PHE A 366 19.75 2.84 4.40
C PHE A 366 20.51 4.16 4.59
N ASP A 367 19.98 5.23 4.00
CA ASP A 367 20.53 6.57 4.16
C ASP A 367 20.16 7.18 5.53
N SER A 368 21.12 7.76 6.22
CA SER A 368 20.88 8.51 7.47
C SER A 368 21.68 9.82 7.52
N ALA A 369 22.20 10.26 6.37
CA ALA A 369 23.17 11.35 6.28
C ALA A 369 22.59 12.73 6.64
N ASN A 370 21.26 12.89 6.62
CA ASN A 370 20.60 14.19 6.71
C ASN A 370 20.34 14.67 8.14
N ALA A 371 20.69 13.89 9.15
CA ALA A 371 20.50 14.30 10.56
C ALA A 371 21.39 15.49 10.99
N ASN A 372 22.37 15.88 10.18
CA ASN A 372 23.31 16.96 10.47
C ASN A 372 23.40 18.02 9.35
N THR A 373 22.58 17.92 8.32
CA THR A 373 22.58 18.85 7.19
C THR A 373 21.13 19.22 6.92
N ALA A 374 20.74 20.45 7.25
CA ALA A 374 19.40 20.93 7.00
C ALA A 374 19.17 21.17 5.50
N GLY A 375 17.96 20.89 5.03
CA GLY A 375 17.62 20.95 3.63
C GLY A 375 16.18 20.53 3.35
N ASP A 376 15.90 20.33 2.08
CA ASP A 376 14.62 19.82 1.59
C ASP A 376 14.84 18.37 1.15
N TYR A 377 14.23 17.41 1.84
CA TYR A 377 14.53 16.00 1.70
C TYR A 377 13.27 15.18 1.52
N ILE A 378 13.22 14.44 0.41
CA ILE A 378 12.18 13.45 0.20
C ILE A 378 12.54 12.16 0.93
N PHE A 379 11.55 11.35 1.23
CA PHE A 379 11.66 10.01 1.79
C PHE A 379 11.24 9.01 0.73
N ILE A 380 12.15 8.10 0.41
CA ILE A 380 11.87 6.95 -0.44
C ILE A 380 12.20 5.73 0.38
N TYR A 381 11.21 4.89 0.61
CA TYR A 381 11.41 3.62 1.25
C TYR A 381 11.02 2.49 0.32
N SER A 382 11.59 1.32 0.55
CA SER A 382 11.35 0.15 -0.28
C SER A 382 11.37 -1.14 0.53
N SER A 383 10.50 -2.07 0.13
CA SER A 383 10.39 -3.44 0.61
C SER A 383 10.40 -4.38 -0.58
N GLY A 384 11.19 -5.44 -0.51
CA GLY A 384 11.46 -6.36 -1.64
C GLY A 384 12.94 -6.42 -2.02
N PRO A 385 13.31 -7.12 -3.10
CA PRO A 385 12.42 -7.68 -4.11
C PRO A 385 11.65 -8.90 -3.62
N ILE A 386 10.37 -9.02 -4.01
CA ILE A 386 9.57 -10.24 -3.85
C ILE A 386 8.77 -10.53 -5.12
N ASP A 387 8.38 -11.79 -5.33
CA ASP A 387 7.52 -12.13 -6.46
C ASP A 387 6.05 -11.85 -6.12
N LEU A 388 5.31 -11.34 -7.11
CA LEU A 388 3.86 -11.11 -7.05
C LEU A 388 3.19 -11.83 -8.24
N PRO A 389 2.88 -13.12 -8.09
CA PRO A 389 2.21 -13.92 -9.11
C PRO A 389 0.87 -13.36 -9.56
N ALA A 390 0.43 -13.74 -10.76
CA ALA A 390 -0.86 -13.35 -11.31
C ALA A 390 -2.02 -13.82 -10.40
N GLY A 391 -2.89 -12.88 -10.01
CA GLY A 391 -4.04 -13.14 -9.14
C GLY A 391 -3.71 -13.12 -7.64
N GLU A 392 -2.47 -12.90 -7.24
CA GLU A 392 -2.10 -12.79 -5.83
C GLU A 392 -2.08 -11.35 -5.33
N ALA A 393 -2.13 -11.21 -4.01
CA ALA A 393 -2.01 -9.94 -3.34
C ALA A 393 -0.95 -9.97 -2.23
N ARG A 394 -0.44 -8.78 -1.88
CA ARG A 394 0.42 -8.54 -0.73
C ARG A 394 -0.06 -7.30 0.01
N ARG A 395 0.12 -7.29 1.33
CA ARG A 395 -0.26 -6.18 2.19
C ARG A 395 0.99 -5.48 2.72
N PHE A 396 0.93 -4.17 2.83
CA PHE A 396 1.88 -3.41 3.62
C PHE A 396 1.16 -2.26 4.31
N SER A 397 1.64 -1.93 5.50
CA SER A 397 0.97 -0.98 6.38
C SER A 397 1.96 0.00 6.99
N ILE A 398 1.57 1.27 7.04
CA ILE A 398 2.35 2.33 7.69
C ILE A 398 1.50 3.17 8.62
N ALA A 399 2.15 3.86 9.55
CA ALA A 399 1.56 4.92 10.35
C ALA A 399 2.25 6.26 10.08
N LEU A 400 1.45 7.29 9.85
CA LEU A 400 1.88 8.67 9.95
C LEU A 400 1.76 9.10 11.41
N LEU A 401 2.86 9.61 11.95
CA LEU A 401 2.98 9.98 13.35
C LEU A 401 3.28 11.45 13.46
N VAL A 402 2.56 12.14 14.34
CA VAL A 402 2.87 13.53 14.71
C VAL A 402 3.25 13.52 16.18
N GLY A 403 4.26 14.31 16.55
CA GLY A 403 4.68 14.43 17.95
C GLY A 403 5.12 15.85 18.26
N GLN A 404 4.84 16.34 19.47
CA GLN A 404 5.28 17.68 19.87
C GLN A 404 6.82 17.76 20.06
N ASN A 405 7.46 16.61 20.30
CA ASN A 405 8.89 16.42 20.44
C ASN A 405 9.25 14.95 20.12
N TYR A 406 10.53 14.61 20.17
CA TYR A 406 11.02 13.26 19.86
C TYR A 406 10.49 12.19 20.82
N GLU A 407 10.37 12.48 22.12
CA GLU A 407 9.82 11.52 23.09
C GLU A 407 8.33 11.22 22.83
N ASP A 408 7.57 12.21 22.40
CA ASP A 408 6.16 12.08 22.03
C ASP A 408 6.00 11.27 20.73
N LEU A 409 6.82 11.58 19.72
CA LEU A 409 6.84 10.85 18.46
C LEU A 409 7.17 9.37 18.67
N THR A 410 8.20 9.07 19.46
CA THR A 410 8.60 7.68 19.76
C THR A 410 7.57 6.94 20.61
N LEU A 411 6.84 7.63 21.50
CA LEU A 411 5.69 7.05 22.20
C LEU A 411 4.56 6.72 21.22
N ASN A 412 4.26 7.61 20.27
CA ASN A 412 3.27 7.37 19.22
C ASN A 412 3.69 6.21 18.31
N ALA A 413 4.99 6.07 18.02
CA ALA A 413 5.54 4.93 17.27
C ALA A 413 5.29 3.59 17.97
N VAL A 414 5.61 3.48 19.27
CA VAL A 414 5.35 2.27 20.07
C VAL A 414 3.86 1.98 20.17
N THR A 415 3.04 3.03 20.33
CA THR A 415 1.59 2.88 20.43
C THR A 415 0.98 2.42 19.11
N ALA A 416 1.45 2.93 17.97
CA ALA A 416 1.03 2.50 16.65
C ALA A 416 1.30 1.00 16.44
N GLN A 417 2.51 0.53 16.78
CA GLN A 417 2.85 -0.90 16.70
C GLN A 417 1.89 -1.75 17.54
N SER A 418 1.67 -1.37 18.81
CA SER A 418 0.79 -2.13 19.71
C SER A 418 -0.68 -2.11 19.32
N ILE A 419 -1.15 -1.10 18.58
CA ILE A 419 -2.52 -1.05 18.04
C ILE A 419 -2.62 -1.91 16.78
N TYR A 420 -1.56 -1.97 15.98
CA TYR A 420 -1.56 -2.76 14.75
C TYR A 420 -1.56 -4.27 15.04
N GLU A 421 -0.79 -4.71 16.04
CA GLU A 421 -0.66 -6.11 16.46
C GLU A 421 -1.83 -6.65 17.33
N ARG A 422 -2.89 -5.88 17.58
CA ARG A 422 -3.97 -6.24 18.52
C ARG A 422 -5.34 -5.83 18.04
#